data_AF-A0A327VKN4-F1
#
_entry.id   AF-A0A327VKN4-F1
#
_cell.length_a   1.000
_cell.length_b   1.000
_cell.length_c   1.000
_cell.angle_alpha   90.00
_cell.angle_beta   90.00
_cell.angle_gamma   90.00
#
_symmetry.space_group_name_H-M   'P 1'
#
loop_
_entity.id
_entity.type
_entity.pdbx_description
1 polymer ?
#
loop_
_entity_poly.entity_id
_entity_poly.type
_entity_poly.pdbx_seq_one_letter_code
_entity_poly.pdbx_strand_id
1 'polypeptide(L)'
;MLRRRTSGPPRWLGIDVVAGRVVRFDGARGYGFIAPDDGGEDVFLHVNDLLIPESYLRTGLKVEFDIEEGDRGPKASSVQLAEGASAPVAGGRHGAADGDDVLCDVLRVDEFTGEVTELLLRAAPSLTGEQILAIRRELVQSGRKHGWVDS
;
A
#
# COMPACT_ATOMS: atom_id res chain seq x y z
N MET A 1 23.39 3.50 -33.91
CA MET A 1 22.86 2.37 -33.12
C MET A 1 22.52 2.88 -31.73
N LEU A 2 21.24 3.13 -31.44
CA LEU A 2 20.80 3.73 -30.17
C LEU A 2 20.65 2.61 -29.13
N ARG A 3 21.53 2.60 -28.12
CA ARG A 3 21.41 1.69 -26.97
C ARG A 3 20.21 2.16 -26.14
N ARG A 4 19.21 1.29 -25.98
CA ARG A 4 18.06 1.52 -25.12
C ARG A 4 18.58 1.69 -23.69
N ARG A 5 18.40 2.88 -23.12
CA ARG A 5 18.56 3.10 -21.68
C ARG A 5 17.39 2.39 -21.02
N THR A 6 17.66 1.27 -20.36
CA THR A 6 16.76 0.72 -19.34
C THR A 6 16.75 1.74 -18.20
N SER A 7 15.58 2.30 -17.94
CA SER A 7 15.34 3.19 -16.82
C SER A 7 15.34 2.33 -15.56
N GLY A 8 16.52 2.14 -14.95
CA GLY A 8 16.61 1.57 -13.61
C GLY A 8 15.87 2.46 -12.60
N PRO A 9 15.33 1.87 -11.52
CA PRO A 9 14.61 2.62 -10.49
C PRO A 9 15.49 3.73 -9.89
N PRO A 10 14.90 4.85 -9.45
CA PRO A 10 15.66 6.01 -8.98
C PRO A 10 16.44 5.66 -7.71
N ARG A 11 17.77 5.77 -7.78
CA ARG A 11 18.71 5.48 -6.69
C ARG A 11 18.74 6.64 -5.69
N TRP A 12 17.72 6.73 -4.85
CA TRP A 12 17.79 7.58 -3.67
C TRP A 12 18.71 6.89 -2.65
N LEU A 13 19.84 7.52 -2.29
CA LEU A 13 20.85 7.07 -1.31
C LEU A 13 21.81 5.91 -1.66
N GLY A 14 21.92 5.48 -2.92
CA GLY A 14 22.91 4.45 -3.30
C GLY A 14 22.55 3.03 -2.85
N ILE A 15 21.25 2.79 -2.60
CA ILE A 15 20.67 1.49 -2.29
C ILE A 15 19.94 1.04 -3.56
N ASP A 16 20.22 -0.18 -4.03
CA ASP A 16 19.60 -0.75 -5.24
C ASP A 16 18.19 -1.26 -4.91
N VAL A 17 17.25 -0.33 -4.81
CA VAL A 17 15.83 -0.61 -4.55
C VAL A 17 15.19 -1.23 -5.78
N VAL A 18 14.59 -2.41 -5.62
CA VAL A 18 13.90 -3.17 -6.67
C VAL A 18 12.39 -3.08 -6.44
N ALA A 19 11.63 -2.87 -7.52
CA ALA A 19 10.18 -2.94 -7.48
C ALA A 19 9.69 -4.35 -7.86
N GLY A 20 8.60 -4.80 -7.24
CA GLY A 20 7.97 -6.07 -7.57
C GLY A 20 6.55 -6.20 -7.05
N ARG A 21 5.93 -7.37 -7.28
CA ARG A 21 4.59 -7.70 -6.81
C ARG A 21 4.59 -8.92 -5.91
N VAL A 22 3.89 -8.83 -4.78
CA VAL A 22 3.68 -9.97 -3.88
C VAL A 22 2.85 -11.03 -4.63
N VAL A 23 3.41 -12.21 -4.89
CA VAL A 23 2.69 -13.29 -5.57
C VAL A 23 1.99 -14.22 -4.59
N ARG A 24 2.56 -14.36 -3.39
CA ARG A 24 1.99 -15.18 -2.34
C ARG A 24 2.41 -14.65 -0.98
N PHE A 25 1.49 -14.57 -0.05
CA PHE A 25 1.78 -14.26 1.34
C PHE A 25 0.89 -15.11 2.24
N ASP A 26 1.50 -15.73 3.25
CA ASP A 26 0.81 -16.50 4.28
C ASP A 26 1.00 -15.78 5.61
N GLY A 27 0.01 -14.98 6.01
CA GLY A 27 0.05 -14.22 7.26
C GLY A 27 0.02 -15.10 8.51
N ALA A 28 -0.49 -16.34 8.43
CA ALA A 28 -0.45 -17.26 9.56
C ALA A 28 0.96 -17.81 9.79
N ARG A 29 1.75 -17.96 8.72
CA ARG A 29 3.14 -18.44 8.77
C ARG A 29 4.19 -17.31 8.77
N GLY A 30 3.77 -16.07 8.47
CA GLY A 30 4.64 -14.88 8.49
C GLY A 30 5.63 -14.79 7.33
N TYR A 31 5.36 -15.44 6.19
CA TYR A 31 6.26 -15.37 5.04
C TYR A 31 5.51 -15.38 3.69
N GLY A 32 6.21 -14.95 2.65
CA GLY A 32 5.69 -14.86 1.29
C GLY A 32 6.78 -14.83 0.24
N PHE A 33 6.37 -14.49 -0.98
CA PHE A 33 7.22 -14.37 -2.15
C PHE A 33 6.81 -13.14 -2.97
N ILE A 34 7.81 -12.44 -3.50
CA ILE A 34 7.67 -11.27 -4.35
C ILE A 34 8.27 -11.60 -5.71
N ALA A 35 7.50 -11.38 -6.78
CA ALA A 35 8.01 -11.42 -8.14
C ALA A 35 8.58 -10.04 -8.51
N PRO A 36 9.90 -9.91 -8.77
CA PRO A 36 10.50 -8.64 -9.18
C PRO A 36 10.02 -8.22 -10.57
N ASP A 37 9.80 -6.92 -10.78
CA ASP A 37 9.37 -6.37 -12.08
C ASP A 37 10.49 -6.43 -13.14
N ASP A 38 11.76 -6.50 -12.73
CA ASP A 38 12.91 -6.67 -13.64
C ASP A 38 12.95 -8.07 -14.28
N GLY A 39 12.11 -8.99 -13.80
CA GLY A 39 12.16 -10.41 -14.12
C GLY A 39 13.27 -11.12 -13.35
N GLY A 40 13.05 -12.38 -13.00
CA GLY A 40 14.01 -13.14 -12.17
C GLY A 40 13.33 -14.20 -11.35
N GLU A 41 14.08 -14.77 -10.41
CA GLU A 41 13.55 -15.69 -9.40
C GLU A 41 12.69 -14.95 -8.37
N ASP A 42 11.71 -15.66 -7.81
CA ASP A 42 10.87 -15.13 -6.75
C ASP A 42 11.71 -14.84 -5.50
N VAL A 43 11.57 -13.64 -4.96
CA VAL A 43 12.32 -13.18 -3.80
C VAL A 43 11.54 -13.50 -2.53
N PHE A 44 12.23 -14.14 -1.57
CA PHE A 44 11.61 -14.54 -0.31
C PHE A 44 11.28 -13.32 0.57
N LEU A 45 10.07 -13.27 1.10
CA LEU A 45 9.57 -12.19 1.96
C LEU A 45 9.28 -12.72 3.36
N HIS A 46 9.72 -12.02 4.41
CA HIS A 46 9.38 -12.33 5.79
C HIS A 46 8.73 -11.13 6.48
N VAL A 47 7.77 -11.36 7.40
CA VAL A 47 7.07 -10.26 8.12
C VAL A 47 8.00 -9.35 8.92
N ASN A 48 9.15 -9.87 9.33
CA ASN A 48 10.16 -9.12 10.08
C ASN A 48 10.95 -8.11 9.21
N ASP A 49 10.93 -8.29 7.90
CA ASP A 49 11.66 -7.46 6.94
C ASP A 49 10.78 -6.36 6.32
N LEU A 50 9.56 -6.18 6.84
CA LEU A 50 8.58 -5.18 6.39
C LEU A 50 8.76 -3.86 7.14
N LEU A 51 8.73 -2.76 6.38
CA LEU A 51 8.59 -1.39 6.93
C LEU A 51 7.12 -0.95 7.00
N ILE A 52 6.21 -1.78 6.48
CA ILE A 52 4.76 -1.58 6.47
C ILE A 52 4.06 -2.66 7.32
N PRO A 53 2.83 -2.42 7.80
CA PRO A 53 2.11 -3.42 8.57
C PRO A 53 1.76 -4.62 7.69
N GLU A 54 1.88 -5.85 8.23
CA GLU A 54 1.56 -7.09 7.51
C GLU A 54 0.13 -7.12 6.95
N SER A 55 -0.81 -6.39 7.57
CA SER A 55 -2.21 -6.26 7.13
C SER A 55 -2.36 -5.66 5.72
N TYR A 56 -1.33 -4.96 5.24
CA TYR A 56 -1.30 -4.39 3.90
C TYR A 56 -0.80 -5.39 2.86
N LEU A 57 -0.05 -6.42 3.26
CA LEU A 57 0.46 -7.43 2.34
C LEU A 57 -0.66 -8.28 1.78
N ARG A 58 -0.92 -8.11 0.50
CA ARG A 58 -1.88 -8.89 -0.28
C ARG A 58 -1.21 -9.36 -1.56
N THR A 59 -1.62 -10.51 -2.07
CA THR A 59 -1.24 -10.93 -3.41
C THR A 59 -1.63 -9.84 -4.43
N GLY A 60 -0.71 -9.52 -5.34
CA GLY A 60 -0.85 -8.45 -6.33
C GLY A 60 -0.37 -7.07 -5.85
N LEU A 61 -0.07 -6.89 -4.55
CA LEU A 61 0.43 -5.63 -4.03
C LEU A 61 1.79 -5.31 -4.64
N LYS A 62 1.94 -4.08 -5.14
CA LYS A 62 3.20 -3.57 -5.65
C LYS A 62 4.02 -2.96 -4.51
N VAL A 63 5.23 -3.48 -4.35
CA VAL A 63 6.15 -3.15 -3.26
C VAL A 63 7.52 -2.80 -3.81
N GLU A 64 8.23 -1.94 -3.10
CA GLU A 64 9.65 -1.66 -3.29
C GLU A 64 10.42 -2.32 -2.16
N PHE A 65 11.51 -2.99 -2.48
CA PHE A 65 12.31 -3.76 -1.55
C PHE A 65 13.74 -3.87 -2.03
N ASP A 66 14.64 -4.12 -1.09
CA ASP A 66 16.04 -4.43 -1.37
C ASP A 66 16.21 -5.94 -1.46
N ILE A 67 17.06 -6.41 -2.38
CA ILE A 67 17.41 -7.83 -2.48
C ILE A 67 18.71 -8.08 -1.72
N GLU A 68 18.63 -8.89 -0.67
CA GLU A 68 19.77 -9.38 0.08
C GLU A 68 19.96 -10.89 -0.12
N GLU A 69 21.21 -11.34 -0.05
CA GLU A 69 21.54 -12.78 -0.12
C GLU A 69 21.35 -13.40 1.26
N GLY A 70 20.31 -14.23 1.43
CA GLY A 70 20.01 -14.93 2.68
C GLY A 70 20.39 -16.41 2.64
N ASP A 71 20.27 -17.09 3.79
CA ASP A 71 20.60 -18.52 3.93
C ASP A 71 19.80 -19.46 3.00
N ARG A 72 18.69 -18.97 2.43
CA ARG A 72 17.79 -19.72 1.54
C ARG A 72 17.69 -19.12 0.13
N GLY A 73 18.62 -18.25 -0.25
CA GLY A 73 18.61 -17.54 -1.52
C GLY A 73 18.16 -16.08 -1.39
N PRO A 74 17.71 -15.44 -2.48
CA PRO A 74 17.38 -14.02 -2.49
C PRO A 74 16.22 -13.71 -1.53
N LYS A 75 16.47 -12.80 -0.59
CA LYS A 75 15.53 -12.33 0.43
C LYS A 75 15.25 -10.85 0.23
N ALA A 76 13.99 -10.46 0.37
CA ALA A 76 13.56 -9.08 0.35
C ALA A 76 13.75 -8.44 1.72
N SER A 77 14.35 -7.26 1.77
CA SER A 77 14.45 -6.43 2.96
C SER A 77 13.99 -5.00 2.70
N SER A 78 13.79 -4.24 3.80
CA SER A 78 13.26 -2.87 3.76
C SER A 78 11.98 -2.73 2.94
N VAL A 79 11.08 -3.72 3.03
CA VAL A 79 9.94 -3.82 2.11
C VAL A 79 8.92 -2.74 2.43
N GLN A 80 8.61 -1.92 1.44
CA GLN A 80 7.70 -0.79 1.55
C GLN A 80 6.72 -0.73 0.37
N LEU A 81 5.68 0.08 0.51
CA LEU A 81 4.74 0.34 -0.58
C LEU A 81 5.47 1.10 -1.69
N ALA A 82 5.36 0.63 -2.93
CA ALA A 82 5.95 1.35 -4.06
C ALA A 82 5.28 2.73 -4.19
N GLU A 83 6.05 3.80 -4.43
CA GLU A 83 5.47 5.14 -4.63
C GLU A 83 4.58 5.14 -5.90
N GLY A 84 3.26 5.05 -5.69
CA GLY A 84 2.26 4.83 -6.76
C GLY A 84 1.38 3.59 -6.56
N ALA A 85 1.69 2.72 -5.60
CA ALA A 85 0.82 1.64 -5.15
C ALA A 85 -0.12 2.17 -4.05
N SER A 86 -1.32 2.60 -4.43
CA SER A 86 -2.35 2.86 -3.41
C SER A 86 -2.65 1.55 -2.68
N ALA A 87 -2.55 1.55 -1.36
CA ALA A 87 -2.91 0.42 -0.52
C ALA A 87 -4.33 -0.10 -0.86
N PRO A 88 -4.55 -1.43 -0.97
CA PRO A 88 -5.88 -1.95 -1.18
C PRO A 88 -6.66 -1.86 0.12
N VAL A 89 -7.76 -1.12 0.06
CA VAL A 89 -8.74 -0.98 1.13
C VAL A 89 -9.19 -2.36 1.64
N ALA A 90 -9.29 -2.51 2.96
CA ALA A 90 -9.84 -3.70 3.57
C ALA A 90 -11.38 -3.60 3.56
N GLY A 91 -12.02 -4.22 2.58
CA GLY A 91 -13.47 -4.42 2.55
C GLY A 91 -13.81 -5.89 2.33
N GLY A 92 -14.24 -6.59 3.38
CA GLY A 92 -15.12 -7.76 3.24
C GLY A 92 -16.54 -7.30 3.54
N ARG A 93 -17.62 -7.79 2.93
CA ARG A 93 -17.91 -9.03 2.20
C ARG A 93 -19.09 -8.71 1.26
N HIS A 94 -19.24 -9.40 0.13
CA HIS A 94 -20.47 -10.10 -0.31
C HIS A 94 -20.31 -10.63 -1.73
N GLY A 95 -20.62 -11.93 -1.91
CA GLY A 95 -21.36 -12.42 -3.07
C GLY A 95 -20.64 -12.52 -4.40
N ALA A 96 -20.46 -13.76 -4.86
CA ALA A 96 -20.08 -14.12 -6.21
C ALA A 96 -20.99 -13.48 -7.28
N ALA A 97 -20.40 -12.82 -8.27
CA ALA A 97 -20.63 -13.07 -9.69
C ALA A 97 -19.84 -12.03 -10.52
N ASP A 98 -19.08 -12.54 -11.47
CA ASP A 98 -18.80 -11.98 -12.80
C ASP A 98 -18.41 -10.50 -12.94
N GLY A 99 -17.18 -10.30 -13.41
CA GLY A 99 -16.89 -9.27 -14.41
C GLY A 99 -16.59 -7.86 -13.90
N ASP A 100 -15.36 -7.43 -14.17
CA ASP A 100 -15.00 -6.10 -14.67
C ASP A 100 -15.89 -4.91 -14.25
N ASP A 101 -15.49 -4.22 -13.18
CA ASP A 101 -15.22 -2.78 -13.20
C ASP A 101 -14.65 -2.37 -11.84
N VAL A 102 -13.47 -1.74 -11.87
CA VAL A 102 -12.83 -1.11 -10.72
C VAL A 102 -13.67 0.11 -10.34
N LEU A 103 -14.73 -0.08 -9.56
CA LEU A 103 -15.35 1.01 -8.84
C LEU A 103 -14.41 1.42 -7.70
N CYS A 104 -13.77 2.57 -7.86
CA CYS A 104 -13.43 3.39 -6.70
C CYS A 104 -14.74 3.66 -5.96
N ASP A 105 -15.02 2.92 -4.89
CA ASP A 105 -16.18 3.19 -4.04
C ASP A 105 -16.02 4.60 -3.45
N VAL A 106 -16.70 5.56 -4.08
CA VAL A 106 -16.86 6.92 -3.59
C VAL A 106 -17.56 6.81 -2.23
N LEU A 107 -16.87 7.19 -1.15
CA LEU A 107 -17.46 7.13 0.18
C LEU A 107 -18.54 8.19 0.32
N ARG A 108 -19.61 7.88 1.05
CA ARG A 108 -20.59 8.91 1.42
C ARG A 108 -19.94 9.87 2.43
N VAL A 109 -20.33 11.14 2.39
CA VAL A 109 -19.78 12.20 3.27
C VAL A 109 -19.85 11.80 4.74
N ASP A 110 -20.95 11.20 5.18
CA ASP A 110 -21.17 10.84 6.58
C ASP A 110 -20.21 9.73 7.06
N GLU A 111 -19.96 8.74 6.20
CA GLU A 111 -19.04 7.63 6.46
C GLU A 111 -17.59 8.11 6.54
N PHE A 112 -17.18 8.94 5.57
CA PHE A 112 -15.86 9.56 5.57
C PHE A 112 -15.65 10.46 6.82
N THR A 113 -16.69 11.18 7.21
CA THR A 113 -16.68 12.07 8.39
C THR A 113 -16.56 11.28 9.68
N GLY A 114 -17.23 10.13 9.79
CA GLY A 114 -17.13 9.22 10.92
C GLY A 114 -15.73 8.63 11.08
N GLU A 115 -15.20 8.03 10.01
CA GLU A 115 -13.87 7.41 9.99
C GLU A 115 -12.76 8.39 10.37
N VAL A 116 -12.80 9.61 9.81
CA VAL A 116 -11.82 10.67 10.13
C VAL A 116 -11.93 11.09 11.59
N THR A 117 -13.13 11.17 12.15
CA THR A 117 -13.33 11.58 13.55
C THR A 117 -12.74 10.53 14.50
N GLU A 118 -13.04 9.26 14.27
CA GLU A 118 -12.51 8.15 15.06
C GLU A 118 -10.98 8.04 14.95
N LEU A 119 -10.44 8.23 13.74
CA LEU A 119 -9.01 8.25 13.50
C LEU A 119 -8.31 9.37 14.28
N LEU A 120 -8.86 10.59 14.25
CA LEU A 120 -8.28 11.75 14.94
C LEU A 120 -8.34 11.60 16.46
N LEU A 121 -9.45 11.11 17.01
CA LEU A 121 -9.59 10.84 18.44
C LEU A 121 -8.58 9.79 18.93
N ARG A 122 -8.30 8.77 18.11
CA ARG A 122 -7.31 7.73 18.42
C ARG A 122 -5.87 8.21 18.28
N ALA A 123 -5.55 8.90 17.19
CA ALA A 123 -4.18 9.25 16.83
C ALA A 123 -3.66 10.49 17.59
N ALA A 124 -4.55 11.42 17.93
CA ALA A 124 -4.20 12.69 18.56
C ALA A 124 -5.24 13.08 19.64
N PRO A 125 -5.24 12.40 20.80
CA PRO A 125 -6.24 12.61 21.86
C PRO A 125 -6.14 13.99 22.53
N SER A 126 -5.08 14.76 22.26
CA SER A 126 -4.90 16.14 22.72
C SER A 126 -5.64 17.17 21.86
N LEU A 127 -6.20 16.77 20.71
CA LEU A 127 -6.99 17.67 19.87
C LEU A 127 -8.28 18.05 20.57
N THR A 128 -8.57 19.34 20.56
CA THR A 128 -9.87 19.86 21.01
C THR A 128 -10.96 19.55 19.98
N GLY A 129 -12.22 19.52 20.43
CA GLY A 129 -13.36 19.28 19.54
C GLY A 129 -13.43 20.28 18.38
N GLU A 130 -13.10 21.55 18.61
CA GLU A 130 -13.06 22.56 17.55
C GLU A 130 -11.99 22.27 16.48
N GLN A 131 -10.82 21.80 16.89
CA GLN A 131 -9.74 21.42 15.96
C GLN A 131 -10.12 20.20 15.12
N ILE A 132 -10.77 19.20 15.72
CA ILE A 132 -11.27 18.03 15.00
C ILE A 132 -12.30 18.46 13.95
N LEU A 133 -13.23 19.34 14.31
CA LEU A 133 -14.24 19.87 13.38
C LEU A 133 -13.63 20.71 12.24
N ALA A 134 -12.54 21.43 12.50
CA ALA A 134 -11.83 22.20 11.47
C ALA A 134 -11.13 21.26 10.46
N ILE A 135 -10.35 20.29 10.95
CA ILE A 135 -9.63 19.32 10.12
C ILE A 135 -10.60 18.50 9.27
N ARG A 136 -11.69 18.03 9.88
CA ARG A 136 -12.72 17.23 9.20
C ARG A 136 -13.37 17.99 8.04
N ARG A 137 -13.63 19.29 8.21
CA ARG A 137 -14.19 20.14 7.14
C ARG A 137 -13.24 20.24 5.95
N GLU A 138 -11.95 20.48 6.21
CA GLU A 138 -10.94 20.57 5.15
C GLU A 138 -10.75 19.24 4.41
N LEU A 139 -10.79 18.12 5.15
CA LEU A 139 -10.71 16.79 4.55
C LEU A 139 -11.93 16.46 3.69
N VAL A 140 -13.15 16.81 4.12
CA VAL A 140 -14.37 16.62 3.31
C VAL A 140 -14.33 17.49 2.05
N GLN A 141 -13.89 18.74 2.14
CA GLN A 141 -13.75 19.62 0.98
C GLN A 141 -12.71 19.09 -0.02
N SER A 142 -11.58 18.62 0.50
CA SER A 142 -10.54 17.98 -0.32
C SER A 142 -11.06 16.70 -0.96
N GLY A 143 -11.78 15.86 -0.20
CA GLY A 143 -12.39 14.63 -0.69
C GLY A 143 -13.37 14.87 -1.84
N ARG A 144 -14.23 15.89 -1.74
CA ARG A 144 -15.13 16.30 -2.83
C ARG A 144 -14.37 16.80 -4.05
N LYS A 145 -13.35 17.64 -3.86
CA LYS A 145 -12.53 18.19 -4.95
C LYS A 145 -11.80 17.11 -5.76
N HIS A 146 -11.39 16.05 -5.08
CA HIS A 146 -10.63 14.94 -5.68
C HIS A 146 -11.50 13.72 -6.02
N GLY A 147 -12.82 13.78 -5.81
CA GLY A 147 -13.76 12.70 -6.14
C GLY A 147 -13.72 11.49 -5.19
N TRP A 148 -13.21 11.65 -3.98
CA TRP A 148 -13.16 10.60 -2.94
C TRP A 148 -14.46 10.48 -2.15
N VAL A 149 -15.27 11.54 -2.18
CA VAL A 149 -16.49 11.65 -1.39
C VAL A 149 -17.62 12.14 -2.28
N ASP A 150 -18.79 11.51 -2.16
CA ASP A 150 -19.98 11.86 -2.93
C ASP A 150 -20.47 13.28 -2.56
N SER A 151 -21.16 13.95 -3.49
CA SER A 151 -21.56 15.35 -3.33
C SER A 151 -22.78 15.49 -2.42
#